data_AF-A0A0F0IG74-F1
#
_entry.id   AF-A0A0F0IG74-F1
#
_cell.length_a   1.000
_cell.length_b   1.000
_cell.length_c   1.000
_cell.angle_alpha   90.00
_cell.angle_beta   90.00
_cell.angle_gamma   90.00
#
_symmetry.space_group_name_H-M   'P 1'
#
loop_
_entity.id
_entity.type
_entity.pdbx_description
1 polymer ?
#
loop_
_entity_poly.entity_id
_entity_poly.type
_entity_poly.pdbx_seq_one_letter_code
_entity_poly.pdbx_strand_id
1 'polypeptide(L)'
;MSDWIFCSGSGLLSTSIGLNAVSAHGTCTAVFVAVAAIASFGLASIRTLGKMKWAAWAGVASVFTAVMMATIAVGLQERPPTAPKGGGPWVSDYKLVGNPSFTQAITAVSSIVFAFAGTPG
;
A
#
# COMPACT_ATOMS: atom_id res chain seq x y z
N MET A 1 7.87 22.00 -4.48
CA MET A 1 8.52 21.09 -5.45
C MET A 1 8.93 19.77 -4.81
N SER A 2 9.29 19.77 -3.51
CA SER A 2 9.63 18.58 -2.71
C SER A 2 8.48 17.57 -2.54
N ASP A 3 7.23 18.01 -2.42
CA ASP A 3 6.09 17.12 -2.10
C ASP A 3 5.82 16.07 -3.19
N TRP A 4 6.00 16.43 -4.46
CA TRP A 4 5.79 15.53 -5.59
C TRP A 4 6.77 14.35 -5.62
N ILE A 5 7.98 14.54 -5.08
CA ILE A 5 9.00 13.48 -5.02
C ILE A 5 8.58 12.41 -4.00
N PHE A 6 8.06 12.83 -2.84
CA PHE A 6 7.56 11.90 -1.82
C PHE A 6 6.32 11.15 -2.28
N CYS A 7 5.37 11.83 -2.95
CA CYS A 7 4.20 11.18 -3.53
C CYS A 7 4.60 10.15 -4.60
N SER A 8 5.45 10.54 -5.56
CA SER A 8 5.92 9.62 -6.61
C SER A 8 6.69 8.43 -6.02
N GLY A 9 7.58 8.67 -5.06
CA GLY A 9 8.33 7.63 -4.34
C GLY A 9 7.42 6.63 -3.63
N SER A 10 6.38 7.12 -2.93
CA SER A 10 5.41 6.23 -2.27
C SER A 10 4.65 5.34 -3.26
N GLY A 11 4.24 5.90 -4.42
CA GLY A 11 3.55 5.14 -5.48
C GLY A 11 4.42 4.04 -6.10
N LEU A 12 5.71 4.32 -6.33
CA LEU A 12 6.67 3.33 -6.80
C LEU A 12 6.82 2.19 -5.79
N LEU A 13 7.03 2.52 -4.51
CA LEU A 13 7.16 1.52 -3.45
C LEU A 13 5.91 0.66 -3.31
N SER A 14 4.71 1.26 -3.29
CA SER A 14 3.44 0.52 -3.22
C SER A 14 3.27 -0.43 -4.40
N THR A 15 3.60 0.00 -5.61
CA THR A 15 3.50 -0.83 -6.81
C THR A 15 4.49 -2.01 -6.74
N SER A 16 5.70 -1.77 -6.27
CA SER A 16 6.71 -2.83 -6.12
C SER A 16 6.36 -3.86 -5.06
N ILE A 17 5.78 -3.43 -3.93
CA ILE A 17 5.29 -4.35 -2.90
C ILE A 17 4.16 -5.22 -3.44
N GLY A 18 3.23 -4.62 -4.20
CA GLY A 18 2.15 -5.36 -4.87
C GLY A 18 2.67 -6.40 -5.87
N LEU A 19 3.61 -6.01 -6.74
CA LEU A 19 4.24 -6.93 -7.70
C LEU A 19 5.01 -8.05 -7.00
N ASN A 20 5.74 -7.74 -5.93
CA ASN A 20 6.46 -8.72 -5.12
C ASN A 20 5.50 -9.73 -4.46
N ALA A 21 4.34 -9.27 -3.98
CA ALA A 21 3.32 -10.15 -3.39
C ALA A 21 2.66 -11.06 -4.44
N VAL A 22 2.30 -10.52 -5.62
CA VAL A 22 1.72 -11.31 -6.73
C VAL A 22 2.70 -12.36 -7.26
N SER A 23 4.00 -12.06 -7.28
CA SER A 23 5.05 -12.94 -7.80
C SER A 23 5.59 -13.95 -6.77
N ALA A 24 4.95 -14.07 -5.59
CA ALA A 24 5.39 -14.93 -4.50
C ALA A 24 6.90 -14.78 -4.17
N HIS A 25 7.40 -13.54 -4.15
CA HIS A 25 8.81 -13.23 -3.90
C HIS A 25 9.81 -13.79 -4.94
N GLY A 26 9.43 -13.79 -6.22
CA GLY A 26 10.29 -14.32 -7.29
C GLY A 26 11.62 -13.58 -7.53
N THR A 27 11.75 -12.31 -7.14
CA THR A 27 13.00 -11.51 -7.27
C THR A 27 13.15 -10.49 -6.15
N CYS A 28 14.28 -9.76 -6.11
CA CYS A 28 14.50 -8.71 -5.12
C CYS A 28 13.62 -7.47 -5.38
N THR A 29 13.18 -6.81 -4.29
CA THR A 29 12.30 -5.64 -4.35
C THR A 29 12.86 -4.51 -5.22
N ALA A 30 14.19 -4.38 -5.32
CA ALA A 30 14.85 -3.39 -6.17
C ALA A 30 14.50 -3.56 -7.67
N VAL A 31 14.37 -4.79 -8.15
CA VAL A 31 13.97 -5.08 -9.54
C VAL A 31 12.52 -4.64 -9.76
N PHE A 32 11.63 -4.92 -8.82
CA PHE A 32 10.24 -4.46 -8.91
C PHE A 32 10.10 -2.94 -8.84
N VAL A 33 11.00 -2.24 -8.13
CA VAL A 33 11.07 -0.77 -8.14
C VAL A 33 11.54 -0.26 -9.49
N ALA A 34 12.57 -0.87 -10.09
CA ALA A 34 13.03 -0.50 -11.43
C ALA A 34 11.91 -0.67 -12.48
N VAL A 35 11.17 -1.78 -12.44
CA VAL A 35 10.04 -2.02 -13.35
C VAL A 35 8.92 -0.99 -13.14
N ALA A 36 8.56 -0.69 -11.90
CA ALA A 36 7.56 0.34 -11.58
C ALA A 36 8.01 1.75 -12.05
N ALA A 37 9.30 2.06 -11.95
CA ALA A 37 9.87 3.32 -12.42
C ALA A 37 9.81 3.45 -13.95
N ILE A 38 10.15 2.39 -14.68
CA ILE A 38 10.07 2.37 -16.14
C ILE A 38 8.61 2.53 -16.61
N ALA A 39 7.68 1.79 -16.00
CA ALA A 39 6.26 1.87 -16.33
C ALA A 39 5.68 3.26 -16.05
N SER A 40 5.97 3.83 -14.88
CA SER A 40 5.50 5.18 -14.51
C SER A 40 6.11 6.27 -15.36
N PHE A 41 7.39 6.17 -15.74
CA PHE A 41 8.01 7.10 -16.69
C PHE A 41 7.35 7.06 -18.07
N GLY A 42 7.01 5.85 -18.56
CA GLY A 42 6.27 5.67 -19.81
C GLY A 42 4.88 6.33 -19.76
N LEU A 43 4.14 6.11 -18.68
CA LEU A 43 2.82 6.74 -18.49
C LEU A 43 2.91 8.26 -18.31
N ALA A 44 3.92 8.76 -17.59
CA ALA A 44 4.14 10.19 -17.37
C ALA A 44 4.48 10.96 -18.66
N SER A 45 5.01 10.29 -19.67
CA SER A 45 5.30 10.89 -20.98
C SER A 45 4.04 11.34 -21.73
N ILE A 46 2.87 10.77 -21.38
CA ILE A 46 1.60 11.10 -22.03
C ILE A 46 1.05 12.43 -21.48
N ARG A 47 1.32 13.52 -22.20
CA ARG A 47 0.84 14.89 -21.85
C ARG A 47 -0.69 15.05 -21.78
N THR A 48 -1.46 14.07 -22.28
CA THR A 48 -2.92 14.12 -22.35
C THR A 48 -3.60 13.68 -21.04
N LEU A 49 -2.88 13.09 -20.08
CA LEU A 49 -3.46 12.62 -18.81
C LEU A 49 -4.09 13.75 -17.98
N GLY A 50 -3.52 14.97 -18.03
CA GLY A 50 -4.05 16.13 -17.30
C GLY A 50 -5.44 16.61 -17.74
N LYS A 51 -5.95 16.15 -18.90
CA LYS A 51 -7.29 16.50 -19.41
C LYS A 51 -8.31 15.37 -19.22
N MET A 52 -7.88 14.19 -18.75
CA MET A 52 -8.73 13.00 -18.69
C MET A 52 -9.21 12.71 -17.26
N LYS A 53 -10.36 13.30 -16.89
CA LYS A 53 -11.06 13.01 -15.62
C LYS A 53 -11.36 11.53 -15.41
N TRP A 54 -11.46 10.76 -16.48
CA TRP A 54 -11.77 9.33 -16.41
C TRP A 54 -10.66 8.50 -15.75
N ALA A 55 -9.39 8.86 -15.93
CA ALA A 55 -8.27 8.15 -15.30
C ALA A 55 -8.29 8.29 -13.76
N ALA A 56 -8.67 9.46 -13.25
CA ALA A 56 -8.85 9.67 -11.82
C ALA A 56 -9.98 8.81 -11.26
N TRP A 57 -11.12 8.74 -11.96
CA TRP A 57 -12.24 7.87 -11.58
C TRP A 57 -11.90 6.38 -11.63
N ALA A 58 -11.11 5.95 -12.62
CA ALA A 58 -10.61 4.57 -12.68
C ALA A 58 -9.73 4.24 -11.46
N GLY A 59 -8.87 5.17 -11.04
CA GLY A 59 -8.08 5.03 -9.82
C GLY A 59 -8.94 4.92 -8.56
N VAL A 60 -9.95 5.79 -8.42
CA VAL A 60 -10.89 5.76 -7.28
C VAL A 60 -11.67 4.44 -7.23
N ALA A 61 -12.21 3.99 -8.36
CA ALA A 61 -12.94 2.72 -8.44
C ALA A 61 -12.05 1.52 -8.10
N SER A 62 -10.78 1.55 -8.53
CA SER A 62 -9.80 0.51 -8.21
C SER A 62 -9.52 0.43 -6.71
N VAL A 63 -9.19 1.55 -6.06
CA VAL A 63 -8.91 1.58 -4.62
C VAL A 63 -10.15 1.22 -3.80
N PHE A 64 -11.33 1.71 -4.19
CA PHE A 64 -12.58 1.35 -3.52
C PHE A 64 -12.84 -0.16 -3.58
N THR A 65 -12.72 -0.76 -4.76
CA THR A 65 -12.92 -2.21 -4.93
C THR A 65 -11.89 -3.01 -4.13
N ALA A 66 -10.64 -2.57 -4.08
CA ALA A 66 -9.59 -3.21 -3.30
C ALA A 66 -9.88 -3.19 -1.79
N VAL A 67 -10.33 -2.05 -1.24
CA VAL A 67 -10.70 -1.93 0.18
C VAL A 67 -11.92 -2.79 0.52
N MET A 68 -12.94 -2.81 -0.35
CA MET A 68 -14.12 -3.67 -0.17
C MET A 68 -13.74 -5.15 -0.20
N MET A 69 -12.87 -5.57 -1.13
CA MET A 69 -12.36 -6.94 -1.16
C MET A 69 -11.59 -7.29 0.11
N ALA A 70 -10.69 -6.41 0.58
CA ALA A 70 -9.90 -6.65 1.78
C ALA A 70 -10.76 -6.75 3.04
N THR A 71 -11.79 -5.90 3.18
CA THR A 71 -12.71 -5.93 4.33
C THR A 71 -13.56 -7.20 4.36
N ILE A 72 -14.08 -7.65 3.21
CA ILE A 72 -14.80 -8.93 3.12
C ILE A 72 -13.87 -10.11 3.42
N ALA A 73 -12.66 -10.11 2.86
CA ALA A 73 -11.69 -11.18 3.08
C ALA A 73 -11.31 -11.31 4.56
N VAL A 74 -10.99 -10.20 5.24
CA VAL A 74 -10.67 -10.22 6.68
C VAL A 74 -11.88 -10.58 7.54
N GLY A 75 -13.10 -10.18 7.13
CA GLY A 75 -14.33 -10.53 7.85
C GLY A 75 -14.71 -12.01 7.77
N LEU A 76 -14.31 -12.72 6.72
CA LEU A 76 -14.56 -14.16 6.55
C LEU A 76 -13.39 -15.04 7.03
N GLN A 77 -12.20 -14.48 7.20
CA GLN A 77 -11.00 -15.22 7.55
C GLN A 77 -10.96 -15.55 9.05
N GLU A 78 -11.37 -16.77 9.41
CA GLU A 78 -11.35 -17.27 10.81
C GLU A 78 -9.94 -17.36 11.43
N ARG A 79 -8.89 -17.51 10.61
CA ARG A 79 -7.50 -17.38 11.09
C ARG A 79 -6.56 -16.77 10.06
N PRO A 80 -5.59 -15.95 10.48
CA PRO A 80 -4.58 -15.45 9.57
C PRO A 80 -3.76 -16.62 8.99
N PRO A 81 -3.35 -16.53 7.71
CA PRO A 81 -2.59 -17.59 7.03
C PRO A 81 -1.24 -17.90 7.71
N THR A 82 -0.73 -16.97 8.51
CA THR A 82 0.50 -17.07 9.32
C THR A 82 0.28 -17.63 10.73
N ALA A 83 -0.95 -17.94 11.16
CA ALA A 83 -1.18 -18.53 12.47
C ALA A 83 -0.63 -19.97 12.56
N PRO A 84 -0.09 -20.40 13.72
CA PRO A 84 0.37 -21.76 13.95
C PRO A 84 -0.71 -22.77 13.54
N LYS A 85 -0.39 -23.73 12.67
CA LYS A 85 -1.32 -24.77 12.19
C LYS A 85 -1.65 -25.83 13.27
N GLY A 86 -1.12 -25.70 14.48
CA GLY A 86 -1.42 -26.59 15.60
C GLY A 86 -2.83 -26.31 16.12
N GLY A 87 -3.66 -27.35 16.20
CA GLY A 87 -5.12 -27.30 16.44
C GLY A 87 -5.61 -26.80 17.80
N GLY A 88 -4.99 -25.75 18.35
CA GLY A 88 -5.52 -24.99 19.48
C GLY A 88 -6.44 -23.84 19.01
N PRO A 89 -7.29 -23.31 19.89
CA PRO A 89 -8.11 -22.14 19.58
C PRO A 89 -7.23 -20.94 19.22
N TRP A 90 -7.51 -20.30 18.09
CA TRP A 90 -6.83 -19.08 17.69
C TRP A 90 -7.33 -17.92 18.54
N VAL A 91 -6.43 -17.27 19.27
CA VAL A 91 -6.72 -16.06 20.05
C VAL A 91 -5.92 -14.91 19.45
N SER A 92 -6.61 -13.82 19.09
CA SER A 92 -5.97 -12.61 18.56
C SER A 92 -5.16 -11.92 19.66
N ASP A 93 -3.84 -11.79 19.48
CA ASP A 93 -2.92 -11.13 20.42
C ASP A 93 -2.94 -9.59 20.21
N TYR A 94 -4.14 -9.01 20.12
CA TYR A 94 -4.30 -7.57 19.95
C TYR A 94 -4.03 -6.85 21.27
N LYS A 95 -3.14 -5.85 21.24
CA LYS A 95 -2.81 -5.03 22.41
C LYS A 95 -3.31 -3.61 22.17
N LEU A 96 -4.30 -3.19 22.95
CA LEU A 96 -4.86 -1.83 22.92
C LEU A 96 -3.86 -0.79 23.43
N VAL A 97 -3.03 -1.17 24.39
CA VAL A 97 -1.95 -0.35 24.94
C VAL A 97 -0.67 -1.20 24.97
N GLY A 98 0.34 -0.79 24.21
CA GLY A 98 1.65 -1.42 24.18
C GLY A 98 2.75 -0.46 24.64
N ASN A 99 3.98 -0.97 24.78
CA ASN A 99 5.18 -0.18 25.06
C ASN A 99 6.10 -0.17 23.82
N PRO A 100 5.80 0.63 22.78
CA PRO A 100 6.64 0.71 21.59
C PRO A 100 7.95 1.43 21.90
N SER A 101 9.00 1.14 21.13
CA SER A 101 10.20 1.98 21.15
C SER A 101 9.90 3.34 20.51
N PHE A 102 10.69 4.36 20.85
CA PHE A 102 10.52 5.71 20.28
C PHE A 102 10.50 5.69 18.75
N THR A 103 11.39 4.91 18.12
CA THR A 103 11.46 4.77 16.65
C THR A 103 10.20 4.15 16.06
N GLN A 104 9.59 3.17 16.73
CA GLN A 104 8.34 2.57 16.27
C GLN A 104 7.17 3.55 16.41
N ALA A 105 7.10 4.27 17.53
CA ALA A 105 6.05 5.25 17.78
C ALA A 105 6.08 6.38 16.74
N ILE A 106 7.24 6.99 16.49
CA ILE A 106 7.34 8.12 15.56
C ILE A 106 7.05 7.70 14.10
N THR A 107 7.44 6.48 13.71
CA THR A 107 7.16 5.94 12.37
C THR A 107 5.67 5.72 12.17
N ALA A 108 4.97 5.19 13.17
CA ALA A 108 3.52 4.99 13.13
C ALA A 108 2.75 6.33 13.07
N VAL A 109 3.17 7.33 13.84
CA VAL A 109 2.56 8.67 13.78
C VAL A 109 2.79 9.30 12.40
N SER A 110 4.00 9.18 11.85
CA SER A 110 4.34 9.76 10.55
C SER A 110 3.54 9.16 9.40
N SER A 111 3.28 7.84 9.42
CA SER A 111 2.46 7.18 8.39
C SER A 111 1.00 7.62 8.43
N ILE A 112 0.44 7.85 9.62
CA ILE A 112 -0.91 8.39 9.78
C ILE A 112 -0.99 9.82 9.22
N VAL A 113 -0.04 10.68 9.59
CA VAL A 113 0.00 12.06 9.08
C VAL A 113 0.12 12.08 7.55
N PHE A 114 0.98 11.23 6.98
CA PHE A 114 1.12 11.10 5.53
C PHE A 114 -0.17 10.65 4.84
N ALA A 115 -0.94 9.76 5.46
CA ALA A 115 -2.22 9.30 4.91
C ALA A 115 -3.27 10.43 4.79
N PHE A 116 -3.20 11.46 5.64
CA PHE A 116 -4.11 12.62 5.61
C PHE A 116 -3.54 13.85 4.88
N ALA A 117 -2.27 13.83 4.47
CA ALA A 117 -1.59 14.98 3.86
C ALA A 117 -2.05 15.30 2.42
N GLY A 118 -2.95 14.51 1.82
CA GLY A 118 -3.39 14.66 0.42
C GLY A 118 -4.49 15.70 0.16
N THR A 119 -4.73 16.66 1.06
CA THR A 119 -5.76 17.70 0.85
C THR A 119 -5.27 18.77 -0.14
N PRO A 120 -6.09 19.20 -1.11
CA PRO A 120 -5.72 20.27 -2.03
C PRO A 120 -5.68 21.61 -1.28
N GLY A 121 -4.51 22.26 -1.29
CA GLY A 121 -4.31 23.67 -0.92
C GLY A 121 -4.18 24.56 -2.15
#